data_AF-A0A9D5J201-F1
#
_entry.id   AF-A0A9D5J201-F1
#
_cell.length_a   1.000
_cell.length_b   1.000
_cell.length_c   1.000
_cell.angle_alpha   90.00
_cell.angle_beta   90.00
_cell.angle_gamma   90.00
#
_symmetry.space_group_name_H-M   'P 1'
#
loop_
_entity.id
_entity.type
_entity.pdbx_description
1 polymer ?
#
loop_
_entity_poly.entity_id
_entity_poly.type
_entity_poly.pdbx_seq_one_letter_code
_entity_poly.pdbx_strand_id
1 'polypeptide(L)'
;MKRLYFLNRTLCAGLMVCSLFTFATASATTTAVKDNTQRKSVAAAPANHLQIVGTWEVTPKGSYAIVRHAKTRQEYKVGFKVDEQDDYKLMPIDLKTGELFDLRYTLGHDDDDLDDELHRYEFHRNGRLYVYEKEDNGRWKREDDGGTYSFRHDGFTIKIDGDRAKQYQIRFLSDNEFELTQTKFSDRDLRRVTVKKVLRYVRVNRK
;
A
#
# COMPACT_ATOMS: atom_id res chain seq x y z
N MET A 1 -78.54 -15.67 32.56
CA MET A 1 -78.30 -16.10 31.15
C MET A 1 -77.01 -15.45 30.65
N LYS A 2 -76.16 -16.22 29.94
CA LYS A 2 -74.90 -15.86 29.22
C LYS A 2 -73.72 -15.39 30.12
N ARG A 3 -72.63 -16.17 30.41
CA ARG A 3 -71.54 -16.78 29.59
C ARG A 3 -70.87 -15.75 28.65
N LEU A 4 -69.54 -15.60 28.48
CA LEU A 4 -68.30 -16.26 28.92
C LEU A 4 -67.14 -15.28 28.54
N TYR A 5 -66.07 -15.19 29.36
CA TYR A 5 -64.60 -15.24 29.05
C TYR A 5 -64.01 -14.38 27.89
N PHE A 6 -62.80 -13.81 27.95
CA PHE A 6 -61.45 -14.37 28.21
C PHE A 6 -60.49 -13.22 28.64
N LEU A 7 -59.61 -13.37 29.65
CA LEU A 7 -58.18 -13.81 29.59
C LEU A 7 -57.31 -12.90 28.69
N ASN A 8 -56.17 -12.30 29.09
CA ASN A 8 -55.00 -12.78 29.84
C ASN A 8 -54.32 -11.60 30.58
N ARG A 9 -53.99 -11.69 31.89
CA ARG A 9 -52.82 -12.35 32.52
C ARG A 9 -51.47 -11.66 32.24
N THR A 10 -51.01 -10.82 33.19
CA THR A 10 -49.93 -11.04 34.20
C THR A 10 -48.51 -10.97 33.64
N LEU A 11 -47.71 -9.96 33.99
CA LEU A 11 -46.86 -9.88 35.20
C LEU A 11 -45.92 -11.09 35.34
N CYS A 12 -44.61 -10.86 35.24
CA CYS A 12 -43.71 -10.98 36.40
C CYS A 12 -42.28 -10.57 36.06
N ALA A 13 -41.71 -9.81 36.99
CA ALA A 13 -40.30 -9.48 37.10
C ALA A 13 -39.46 -10.73 37.45
N GLY A 14 -38.15 -10.64 37.17
CA GLY A 14 -37.16 -11.59 37.65
C GLY A 14 -35.78 -10.94 37.75
N LEU A 15 -35.39 -10.56 38.97
CA LEU A 15 -34.03 -10.26 39.41
C LEU A 15 -33.12 -11.50 39.30
N MET A 16 -31.83 -11.31 39.01
CA MET A 16 -30.59 -11.97 39.55
C MET A 16 -29.39 -11.36 38.80
N VAL A 17 -28.44 -10.60 39.38
CA VAL A 17 -27.34 -10.89 40.33
C VAL A 17 -26.27 -11.88 39.78
N CYS A 18 -25.00 -11.44 39.89
CA CYS A 18 -23.70 -12.08 39.57
C CYS A 18 -23.31 -12.09 38.07
N SER A 19 -22.20 -11.51 37.64
CA SER A 19 -20.83 -11.81 38.10
C SER A 19 -19.84 -10.76 37.55
N LEU A 20 -18.88 -10.35 38.39
CA LEU A 20 -17.69 -9.63 37.96
C LEU A 20 -16.87 -10.52 37.02
N PHE A 21 -16.65 -10.05 35.79
CA PHE A 21 -15.52 -10.49 34.99
C PHE A 21 -14.61 -9.29 34.75
N THR A 22 -13.58 -9.18 35.58
CA THR A 22 -12.36 -8.44 35.29
C THR A 22 -11.67 -9.13 34.12
N PHE A 23 -11.83 -8.62 32.90
CA PHE A 23 -10.94 -8.98 31.81
C PHE A 23 -9.61 -8.25 32.00
N ALA A 24 -8.71 -8.88 32.74
CA ALA A 24 -7.28 -8.62 32.58
C ALA A 24 -6.88 -9.14 31.19
N THR A 25 -7.04 -8.34 30.15
CA THR A 25 -6.31 -8.59 28.91
C THR A 25 -4.87 -8.26 29.21
N ALA A 26 -4.04 -9.29 29.40
CA ALA A 26 -2.62 -9.17 29.15
C ALA A 26 -2.48 -8.66 27.71
N SER A 27 -2.23 -7.36 27.56
CA SER A 27 -1.82 -6.78 26.30
C SER A 27 -0.46 -7.39 25.98
N ALA A 28 -0.47 -8.48 25.22
CA ALA A 28 0.67 -8.82 24.39
C ALA A 28 0.95 -7.57 23.56
N THR A 29 2.12 -6.99 23.74
CA THR A 29 2.59 -5.80 23.05
C THR A 29 2.87 -6.17 21.58
N THR A 30 1.82 -6.43 20.81
CA THR A 30 1.90 -6.52 19.36
C THR A 30 1.84 -5.09 18.83
N THR A 31 2.86 -4.69 18.09
CA THR A 31 2.90 -3.39 17.42
C THR A 31 1.85 -3.34 16.30
N ALA A 32 0.60 -3.11 16.68
CA ALA A 32 -0.40 -2.56 15.79
C ALA A 32 0.09 -1.19 15.29
N VAL A 33 -0.06 -0.95 13.99
CA VAL A 33 0.40 0.27 13.31
C VAL A 33 -0.27 1.49 13.96
N LYS A 34 0.47 2.24 14.79
CA LYS A 34 0.14 3.65 15.11
C LYS A 34 0.72 4.53 14.01
N ASP A 35 -0.07 4.78 12.97
CA ASP A 35 0.31 5.71 11.90
C ASP A 35 0.11 7.16 12.39
N ASN A 36 1.08 7.69 13.14
CA ASN A 36 0.99 9.03 13.74
C ASN A 36 1.37 10.16 12.77
N THR A 37 1.13 10.00 11.47
CA THR A 37 1.42 11.02 10.46
C THR A 37 0.15 11.38 9.70
N GLN A 38 -0.65 12.28 10.27
CA GLN A 38 -1.65 13.03 9.52
C GLN A 38 -0.94 13.99 8.53
N ARG A 39 -0.32 13.44 7.48
CA ARG A 39 0.01 14.22 6.28
C ARG A 39 -1.20 14.13 5.37
N LYS A 40 -1.93 15.25 5.24
CA LYS A 40 -3.08 15.43 4.35
C LYS A 40 -2.81 14.69 3.04
N SER A 41 -3.65 13.71 2.73
CA SER A 41 -3.76 13.17 1.37
C SER A 41 -4.12 14.35 0.47
N VAL A 42 -3.23 14.68 -0.47
CA VAL A 42 -3.55 15.62 -1.53
C VAL A 42 -4.48 14.89 -2.50
N ALA A 43 -5.78 14.95 -2.22
CA ALA A 43 -6.82 14.33 -3.04
C ALA A 43 -7.11 15.14 -4.33
N ALA A 44 -6.40 16.24 -4.57
CA ALA A 44 -6.57 17.08 -5.73
C ALA A 44 -5.21 17.35 -6.38
N ALA A 45 -5.11 17.22 -7.70
CA ALA A 45 -3.92 17.61 -8.45
C ALA A 45 -3.39 18.97 -7.97
N PRO A 46 -2.09 19.12 -7.67
CA PRO A 46 -1.55 20.36 -7.13
C PRO A 46 -1.96 21.54 -8.02
N ALA A 47 -2.61 22.54 -7.43
CA ALA A 47 -3.29 23.64 -8.11
C ALA A 47 -2.38 24.49 -9.03
N ASN A 48 -1.06 24.32 -8.91
CA ASN A 48 -0.05 25.02 -9.69
C ASN A 48 0.83 23.97 -10.36
N HIS A 49 0.66 23.70 -11.65
CA HIS A 49 1.61 23.18 -12.66
C HIS A 49 2.88 22.38 -12.21
N LEU A 50 2.85 21.65 -11.11
CA LEU A 50 3.91 20.73 -10.70
C LEU A 50 3.73 19.50 -11.57
N GLN A 51 4.36 19.53 -12.73
CA GLN A 51 4.42 18.40 -13.64
C GLN A 51 5.53 17.46 -13.16
N ILE A 52 5.26 16.16 -13.10
CA ILE A 52 6.31 15.16 -12.93
C ILE A 52 7.01 15.05 -14.29
N VAL A 53 8.15 15.72 -14.45
CA VAL A 53 8.93 15.76 -15.70
C VAL A 53 10.39 15.47 -15.39
N GLY A 54 11.06 14.76 -16.29
CA GLY A 54 12.44 14.33 -16.13
C GLY A 54 12.54 12.88 -15.67
N THR A 55 13.73 12.49 -15.22
CA THR A 55 14.03 11.11 -14.81
C THR A 55 13.95 10.96 -13.30
N TRP A 56 13.31 9.90 -12.84
CA TRP A 56 12.99 9.64 -11.44
C TRP A 56 13.18 8.16 -11.13
N GLU A 57 13.78 7.85 -10.00
CA GLU A 57 14.09 6.49 -9.58
C GLU A 57 13.32 6.16 -8.29
N VAL A 58 12.68 4.99 -8.23
CA VAL A 58 12.07 4.54 -6.98
C VAL A 58 13.17 4.26 -5.96
N THR A 59 12.97 4.67 -4.72
CA THR A 59 13.92 4.39 -3.64
C THR A 59 13.26 3.51 -2.58
N PRO A 60 13.94 2.45 -2.08
CA PRO A 60 13.45 1.70 -0.93
C PRO A 60 13.35 2.59 0.31
N LYS A 61 14.20 3.63 0.41
CA LYS A 61 14.25 4.51 1.57
C LYS A 61 13.00 5.38 1.67
N GLY A 62 12.15 5.03 2.62
CA GLY A 62 10.88 5.72 2.87
C GLY A 62 9.72 5.18 2.05
N SER A 63 9.96 4.23 1.13
CA SER A 63 8.91 3.41 0.55
C SER A 63 8.48 2.32 1.54
N TYR A 64 7.21 1.94 1.50
CA TYR A 64 6.67 0.90 2.36
C TYR A 64 5.35 0.35 1.82
N ALA A 65 4.97 -0.82 2.32
CA ALA A 65 3.63 -1.37 2.17
C ALA A 65 2.92 -1.52 3.52
N ILE A 66 1.60 -1.40 3.49
CA ILE A 66 0.73 -1.92 4.53
C ILE A 66 0.17 -3.23 4.01
N VAL A 67 0.56 -4.31 4.64
CA VAL A 67 0.14 -5.67 4.32
C VAL A 67 -0.72 -6.22 5.45
N ARG A 68 -1.55 -7.20 5.16
CA ARG A 68 -2.59 -7.69 6.05
C ARG A 68 -2.72 -9.19 5.92
N HIS A 69 -2.67 -9.86 7.07
CA HIS A 69 -2.94 -11.29 7.11
C HIS A 69 -4.38 -11.55 6.65
N ALA A 70 -4.57 -12.44 5.67
CA ALA A 70 -5.87 -12.67 5.05
C ALA A 70 -6.94 -13.16 6.05
N LYS A 71 -6.57 -14.11 6.93
CA LYS A 71 -7.45 -14.67 7.97
C LYS A 71 -7.65 -13.76 9.18
N THR A 72 -6.58 -13.32 9.85
CA THR A 72 -6.69 -12.58 11.12
C THR A 72 -6.99 -11.10 10.94
N ARG A 73 -6.82 -10.57 9.71
CA ARG A 73 -6.94 -9.14 9.36
C ARG A 73 -5.93 -8.24 10.06
N GLN A 74 -4.94 -8.80 10.75
CA GLN A 74 -3.84 -8.04 11.35
C GLN A 74 -3.01 -7.37 10.27
N GLU A 75 -2.73 -6.09 10.43
CA GLU A 75 -1.95 -5.27 9.48
C GLU A 75 -0.52 -5.06 9.98
N TYR A 76 0.42 -5.07 9.03
CA TYR A 76 1.85 -4.90 9.24
C TYR A 76 2.34 -3.82 8.28
N LYS A 77 3.24 -2.96 8.76
CA LYS A 77 3.92 -1.97 7.94
C LYS A 77 5.33 -2.48 7.64
N VAL A 78 5.58 -2.81 6.38
CA VAL A 78 6.86 -3.38 5.93
C VAL A 78 7.58 -2.37 5.06
N GLY A 79 8.90 -2.26 5.25
CA GLY A 79 9.77 -1.49 4.36
C GLY A 79 10.23 -2.34 3.20
N PHE A 80 11.17 -1.81 2.42
CA PHE A 80 11.82 -2.54 1.34
C PHE A 80 13.34 -2.46 1.46
N LYS A 81 14.01 -3.54 1.06
CA LYS A 81 15.41 -3.53 0.63
C LYS A 81 15.48 -3.97 -0.83
N VAL A 82 16.63 -3.80 -1.47
CA VAL A 82 16.86 -4.29 -2.84
C VAL A 82 17.60 -5.62 -2.76
N ASP A 83 17.15 -6.61 -3.52
CA ASP A 83 17.94 -7.80 -3.84
C ASP A 83 18.72 -7.56 -5.12
N GLU A 84 20.02 -7.22 -5.01
CA GLU A 84 20.85 -6.94 -6.18
C GLU A 84 21.25 -8.21 -6.95
N GLN A 85 20.89 -9.40 -6.47
CA GLN A 85 21.19 -10.69 -7.08
C GLN A 85 20.00 -11.30 -7.82
N ASP A 86 18.79 -10.80 -7.58
CA ASP A 86 17.55 -11.26 -8.21
C ASP A 86 16.79 -10.05 -8.80
N ASP A 87 17.22 -9.61 -9.99
CA ASP A 87 16.58 -8.56 -10.81
C ASP A 87 16.26 -7.24 -10.07
N TYR A 88 17.05 -6.92 -9.04
CA TYR A 88 16.85 -5.72 -8.20
C TYR A 88 15.44 -5.65 -7.58
N LYS A 89 14.86 -6.80 -7.23
CA LYS A 89 13.56 -6.91 -6.55
C LYS A 89 13.52 -6.13 -5.24
N LEU A 90 12.36 -5.55 -4.93
CA LEU A 90 12.08 -4.86 -3.68
C LEU A 90 11.55 -5.83 -2.63
N MET A 91 12.47 -6.42 -1.87
CA MET A 91 12.15 -7.40 -0.83
C MET A 91 11.56 -6.73 0.42
N PRO A 92 10.42 -7.21 0.96
CA PRO A 92 9.80 -6.67 2.14
C PRO A 92 10.66 -6.94 3.38
N ILE A 93 10.78 -5.95 4.25
CA ILE A 93 11.54 -6.05 5.50
C ILE A 93 10.75 -5.53 6.69
N ASP A 94 11.02 -6.07 7.88
CA ASP A 94 10.58 -5.46 9.13
C ASP A 94 11.34 -4.14 9.33
N LEU A 95 10.62 -3.04 9.51
CA LEU A 95 11.21 -1.71 9.62
C LEU A 95 12.03 -1.48 10.88
N LYS A 96 11.87 -2.30 11.92
CA LYS A 96 12.61 -2.20 13.17
C LYS A 96 13.90 -3.00 13.12
N THR A 97 13.84 -4.23 12.61
CA THR A 97 15.00 -5.13 12.60
C THR A 97 15.82 -5.03 11.31
N GLY A 98 15.19 -4.62 10.20
CA GLY A 98 15.79 -4.63 8.87
C GLY A 98 15.87 -6.03 8.25
N GLU A 99 15.37 -7.06 8.94
CA GLU A 99 15.35 -8.43 8.45
C GLU A 99 14.23 -8.64 7.43
N LEU A 100 14.38 -9.67 6.60
CA LEU A 100 13.34 -10.09 5.64
C LEU A 100 12.03 -10.35 6.37
N PHE A 101 10.96 -9.76 5.85
CA PHE A 101 9.61 -10.02 6.32
C PHE A 101 9.03 -11.19 5.53
N ASP A 102 8.96 -12.36 6.16
CA ASP A 102 8.44 -13.57 5.52
C ASP A 102 6.91 -13.44 5.31
N LEU A 103 6.51 -13.10 4.08
CA LEU A 103 5.10 -12.94 3.70
C LEU A 103 4.35 -14.27 3.78
N ARG A 104 5.02 -15.40 3.54
CA ARG A 104 4.41 -16.72 3.57
C ARG A 104 4.08 -17.14 4.98
N TYR A 105 5.06 -17.10 5.88
CA TYR A 105 4.87 -17.44 7.28
C TYR A 105 3.94 -16.44 7.97
N THR A 106 4.10 -15.15 7.69
CA THR A 106 3.39 -14.09 8.45
C THR A 106 1.99 -13.81 7.91
N LEU A 107 1.76 -13.92 6.60
CA LEU A 107 0.50 -13.52 5.96
C LEU A 107 -0.20 -14.67 5.21
N GLY A 108 0.50 -15.78 4.97
CA GLY A 108 0.03 -16.86 4.10
C GLY A 108 0.05 -16.48 2.61
N HIS A 109 1.01 -15.68 2.19
CA HIS A 109 1.24 -15.31 0.78
C HIS A 109 2.46 -16.04 0.23
N ASP A 110 2.32 -16.80 -0.86
CA ASP A 110 3.39 -17.67 -1.39
C ASP A 110 4.42 -16.91 -2.27
N ASP A 111 4.59 -15.61 -2.04
CA ASP A 111 5.56 -14.75 -2.73
C ASP A 111 6.60 -14.26 -1.71
N ASP A 112 7.82 -14.00 -2.18
CA ASP A 112 8.89 -13.43 -1.38
C ASP A 112 8.98 -11.91 -1.51
N ASP A 113 8.28 -11.33 -2.49
CA ASP A 113 8.12 -9.89 -2.64
C ASP A 113 6.64 -9.47 -2.82
N LEU A 114 6.42 -8.22 -3.23
CA LEU A 114 5.08 -7.69 -3.45
C LEU A 114 4.81 -7.41 -4.95
N ASP A 115 5.50 -8.05 -5.88
CA ASP A 115 5.55 -7.77 -7.33
C ASP A 115 6.07 -6.35 -7.60
N ASP A 116 7.20 -5.99 -6.96
CA ASP A 116 7.86 -4.70 -7.15
C ASP A 116 9.36 -4.88 -7.41
N GLU A 117 9.84 -4.29 -8.50
CA GLU A 117 11.27 -4.22 -8.85
C GLU A 117 11.77 -2.78 -8.76
N LEU A 118 13.09 -2.61 -8.60
CA LEU A 118 13.73 -1.30 -8.63
C LEU A 118 13.67 -0.71 -10.04
N HIS A 119 12.75 0.21 -10.25
CA HIS A 119 12.54 0.85 -11.55
C HIS A 119 12.81 2.35 -11.55
N ARG A 120 13.03 2.88 -12.74
CA ARG A 120 13.19 4.30 -13.02
C ARG A 120 12.24 4.71 -14.14
N TYR A 121 11.63 5.87 -13.99
CA TYR A 121 10.73 6.46 -14.97
C TYR A 121 11.30 7.76 -15.54
N GLU A 122 11.25 7.92 -16.86
CA GLU A 122 11.43 9.22 -17.52
C GLU A 122 10.08 9.76 -17.96
N PHE A 123 9.60 10.83 -17.33
CA PHE A 123 8.33 11.46 -17.64
C PHE A 123 8.51 12.67 -18.57
N HIS A 124 7.73 12.71 -19.66
CA HIS A 124 7.75 13.78 -20.64
C HIS A 124 6.51 14.67 -20.57
N ARG A 125 6.64 15.96 -20.91
CA ARG A 125 5.52 16.94 -20.83
C ARG A 125 4.29 16.57 -21.65
N ASN A 126 4.45 15.77 -22.70
CA ASN A 126 3.35 15.33 -23.57
C ASN A 126 2.59 14.11 -23.02
N GLY A 127 2.82 13.72 -21.76
CA GLY A 127 2.16 12.59 -21.13
C GLY A 127 2.77 11.23 -21.47
N ARG A 128 3.88 11.16 -22.21
CA ARG A 128 4.64 9.91 -22.43
C ARG A 128 5.55 9.64 -21.24
N LEU A 129 5.76 8.37 -20.94
CA LEU A 129 6.81 7.92 -20.03
C LEU A 129 7.63 6.80 -20.65
N TYR A 130 8.86 6.65 -20.18
CA TYR A 130 9.69 5.46 -20.41
C TYR A 130 10.03 4.81 -19.09
N VAL A 131 10.05 3.48 -19.09
CA VAL A 131 10.46 2.66 -17.96
C VAL A 131 11.89 2.22 -18.18
N TYR A 132 12.63 2.15 -17.09
CA TYR A 132 13.97 1.63 -17.04
C TYR A 132 14.04 0.63 -15.89
N GLU A 133 14.59 -0.54 -16.19
CA GLU A 133 14.92 -1.58 -15.22
C GLU A 133 16.44 -1.63 -15.06
N LYS A 134 16.87 -2.20 -13.95
CA LYS A 134 18.28 -2.28 -13.61
C LYS A 134 18.77 -3.67 -13.95
N GLU A 135 19.67 -3.78 -14.93
CA GLU A 135 20.27 -5.06 -15.31
C GLU A 135 21.20 -5.58 -14.21
N ASP A 136 21.45 -6.90 -14.19
CA ASP A 136 22.41 -7.58 -13.30
C ASP A 136 23.76 -6.86 -13.15
N ASN A 137 24.24 -6.24 -14.23
CA ASN A 137 25.50 -5.48 -14.25
C ASN A 137 25.42 -4.09 -13.57
N GLY A 138 24.27 -3.75 -12.98
CA GLY A 138 23.97 -2.49 -12.29
C GLY A 138 23.60 -1.32 -13.20
N ARG A 139 23.55 -1.52 -14.52
CA ARG A 139 23.18 -0.48 -15.48
C ARG A 139 21.67 -0.39 -15.63
N TRP A 140 21.19 0.84 -15.81
CA TRP A 140 19.82 1.09 -16.21
C TRP A 140 19.66 0.82 -17.69
N LYS A 141 18.81 -0.15 -18.04
CA LYS A 141 18.35 -0.39 -19.39
C LYS A 141 16.94 0.18 -19.53
N ARG A 142 16.65 0.72 -20.71
CA ARG A 142 15.30 1.19 -21.02
C ARG A 142 14.49 0.00 -21.50
N GLU A 143 13.29 -0.15 -20.98
CA GLU A 143 12.32 -1.12 -21.49
C GLU A 143 11.87 -0.72 -22.90
N ASP A 144 11.63 -1.74 -23.73
CA ASP A 144 11.11 -1.53 -25.09
C ASP A 144 9.71 -0.92 -25.06
N ASP A 145 8.94 -1.27 -24.02
CA ASP A 145 7.59 -0.77 -23.79
C ASP A 145 7.60 0.68 -23.31
N GLY A 146 6.97 1.54 -24.11
CA GLY A 146 6.64 2.89 -23.71
C GLY A 146 5.51 2.90 -22.69
N GLY A 147 5.14 4.10 -22.24
CA GLY A 147 3.94 4.27 -21.47
C GLY A 147 3.36 5.66 -21.56
N THR A 148 2.24 5.83 -20.88
CA THR A 148 1.57 7.11 -20.72
C THR A 148 1.25 7.37 -19.27
N TYR A 149 1.31 8.63 -18.88
CA TYR A 149 0.84 9.08 -17.58
C TYR A 149 -0.14 10.23 -17.74
N SER A 150 -1.05 10.34 -16.78
CA SER A 150 -2.00 11.45 -16.75
C SER A 150 -2.36 11.83 -15.34
N PHE A 151 -2.52 13.13 -15.11
CA PHE A 151 -3.21 13.64 -13.93
C PHE A 151 -4.70 13.59 -14.20
N ARG A 152 -5.46 13.02 -13.27
CA ARG A 152 -6.91 13.02 -13.25
C ARG A 152 -7.41 13.79 -12.04
N HIS A 153 -8.67 14.20 -12.08
CA HIS A 153 -9.31 14.85 -10.95
C HIS A 153 -9.26 13.99 -9.67
N ASP A 154 -9.27 12.66 -9.82
CA ASP A 154 -9.27 11.68 -8.74
C ASP A 154 -7.90 11.00 -8.51
N GLY A 155 -6.82 11.47 -9.15
CA GLY A 155 -5.47 10.95 -8.89
C GLY A 155 -4.50 11.05 -10.05
N PHE A 156 -3.56 10.10 -10.09
CA PHE A 156 -2.50 9.98 -11.08
C PHE A 156 -2.52 8.58 -11.67
N THR A 157 -2.38 8.45 -12.98
CA THR A 157 -2.37 7.14 -13.63
C THR A 157 -1.07 6.93 -14.38
N ILE A 158 -0.50 5.74 -14.27
CA ILE A 158 0.57 5.25 -15.14
C ILE A 158 0.00 4.07 -15.91
N LYS A 159 0.24 4.03 -17.22
CA LYS A 159 -0.02 2.88 -18.07
C LYS A 159 1.24 2.59 -18.86
N ILE A 160 1.86 1.44 -18.62
CA ILE A 160 2.91 0.90 -19.47
C ILE A 160 2.23 0.14 -20.62
N ASP A 161 2.82 0.12 -21.81
CA ASP A 161 2.28 -0.62 -22.95
C ASP A 161 2.19 -2.12 -22.61
N GLY A 162 1.20 -2.82 -23.17
CA GLY A 162 0.86 -4.20 -22.75
C GLY A 162 0.12 -4.31 -21.41
N ASP A 163 0.23 -3.30 -20.55
CA ASP A 163 -0.28 -3.31 -19.19
C ASP A 163 -1.64 -2.61 -18.99
N ARG A 164 -2.32 -3.01 -17.91
CA ARG A 164 -3.48 -2.26 -17.41
C ARG A 164 -3.00 -1.00 -16.70
N ALA A 165 -3.70 0.11 -16.93
CA ALA A 165 -3.41 1.36 -16.24
C ALA A 165 -3.50 1.17 -14.71
N LYS A 166 -2.40 1.48 -14.01
CA LYS A 166 -2.31 1.51 -12.55
C LYS A 166 -2.75 2.90 -12.06
N GLN A 167 -3.63 2.92 -11.07
CA GLN A 167 -4.16 4.16 -10.46
C GLN A 167 -3.43 4.44 -9.14
N TYR A 168 -2.92 5.66 -9.01
CA TYR A 168 -2.19 6.16 -7.86
C TYR A 168 -2.78 7.45 -7.33
N GLN A 169 -2.45 7.77 -6.09
CA GLN A 169 -2.58 9.09 -5.50
C GLN A 169 -1.19 9.69 -5.33
N ILE A 170 -1.03 10.97 -5.69
CA ILE A 170 0.19 11.71 -5.38
C ILE A 170 0.04 12.24 -3.96
N ARG A 171 0.92 11.80 -3.04
CA ARG A 171 0.90 12.29 -1.65
C ARG A 171 1.62 13.62 -1.49
N PHE A 172 2.74 13.74 -2.19
CA PHE A 172 3.51 14.98 -2.27
C PHE A 172 4.26 15.01 -3.60
N LEU A 173 4.60 16.22 -4.04
CA LEU A 173 5.42 16.48 -5.21
C LEU A 173 6.26 17.73 -4.96
N SER A 174 7.55 17.62 -5.23
CA SER A 174 8.55 18.69 -5.14
C SER A 174 9.49 18.61 -6.34
N ASP A 175 10.43 19.55 -6.44
CA ASP A 175 11.40 19.59 -7.54
C ASP A 175 12.36 18.39 -7.59
N ASN A 176 12.53 17.70 -6.46
CA ASN A 176 13.52 16.63 -6.31
C ASN A 176 12.93 15.29 -5.87
N GLU A 177 11.68 15.27 -5.38
CA GLU A 177 11.05 14.05 -4.89
C GLU A 177 9.53 14.08 -5.09
N PHE A 178 8.94 12.88 -5.24
CA PHE A 178 7.50 12.69 -5.12
C PHE A 178 7.15 11.32 -4.51
N GLU A 179 5.91 11.17 -4.05
CA GLU A 179 5.37 9.90 -3.56
C GLU A 179 4.09 9.53 -4.28
N LEU A 180 4.03 8.28 -4.75
CA LEU A 180 2.82 7.65 -5.26
C LEU A 180 2.28 6.67 -4.22
N THR A 181 0.96 6.62 -4.11
CA THR A 181 0.25 5.67 -3.27
C THR A 181 -0.71 4.85 -4.11
N GLN A 182 -0.62 3.54 -4.01
CA GLN A 182 -1.53 2.59 -4.63
C GLN A 182 -2.35 1.87 -3.56
N THR A 183 -3.67 1.82 -3.75
CA THR A 183 -4.61 1.08 -2.89
C THR A 183 -5.48 0.10 -3.68
N LYS A 184 -5.35 0.10 -5.02
CA LYS A 184 -6.03 -0.81 -5.93
C LYS A 184 -4.97 -1.57 -6.72
N PHE A 185 -4.85 -2.86 -6.46
CA PHE A 185 -3.91 -3.75 -7.14
C PHE A 185 -4.62 -4.44 -8.31
N SER A 186 -3.93 -4.78 -9.38
CA SER A 186 -4.49 -5.59 -10.49
C SER A 186 -4.47 -7.07 -10.15
N ASP A 187 -3.38 -7.51 -9.54
CA ASP A 187 -3.14 -8.89 -9.13
C ASP A 187 -4.10 -9.33 -8.00
N ARG A 188 -4.62 -10.55 -8.11
CA ARG A 188 -5.64 -11.08 -7.19
C ARG A 188 -5.05 -11.44 -5.83
N ASP A 189 -3.84 -11.98 -5.80
CA ASP A 189 -3.22 -12.44 -4.57
C ASP A 189 -2.63 -11.27 -3.79
N LEU A 190 -2.03 -10.29 -4.45
CA LEU A 190 -1.68 -9.00 -3.84
C LEU A 190 -2.89 -8.27 -3.28
N ARG A 191 -4.06 -8.30 -3.94
CA ARG A 191 -5.29 -7.70 -3.37
C ARG A 191 -5.71 -8.31 -2.03
N ARG A 192 -5.33 -9.56 -1.77
CA ARG A 192 -5.71 -10.27 -0.54
C ARG A 192 -4.86 -9.84 0.63
N VAL A 193 -3.60 -9.51 0.37
CA VAL A 193 -2.60 -9.24 1.41
C VAL A 193 -2.18 -7.78 1.46
N THR A 194 -2.10 -7.07 0.35
CA THR A 194 -1.64 -5.67 0.33
C THR A 194 -2.82 -4.72 0.42
N VAL A 195 -2.80 -3.86 1.43
CA VAL A 195 -3.81 -2.82 1.66
C VAL A 195 -3.39 -1.52 0.94
N LYS A 196 -2.11 -1.22 0.97
CA LYS A 196 -1.55 0.03 0.44
C LYS A 196 -0.07 -0.15 0.13
N LYS A 197 0.39 0.41 -0.98
CA LYS A 197 1.82 0.64 -1.27
C LYS A 197 2.09 2.13 -1.36
N VAL A 198 3.22 2.56 -0.81
CA VAL A 198 3.74 3.91 -0.94
C VAL A 198 5.14 3.80 -1.54
N LEU A 199 5.29 4.34 -2.74
CA LEU A 199 6.55 4.36 -3.48
C LEU A 199 7.04 5.81 -3.55
N ARG A 200 8.23 6.04 -3.00
CA ARG A 200 8.92 7.33 -3.07
C ARG A 200 9.89 7.31 -4.24
N TYR A 201 9.89 8.41 -4.97
CA TYR A 201 10.76 8.62 -6.11
C TYR A 201 11.65 9.84 -5.85
N VAL A 202 12.91 9.71 -6.25
CA VAL A 202 13.91 10.77 -6.20
C VAL A 202 14.31 11.15 -7.62
N ARG A 203 14.52 12.44 -7.85
CA ARG A 203 14.91 12.93 -9.17
C ARG A 203 16.35 12.54 -9.47
N VAL A 204 16.55 12.00 -10.66
CA VAL A 204 17.87 11.67 -11.19
C VAL A 204 18.29 12.79 -12.13
N ASN A 205 19.29 13.55 -11.72
CA ASN A 205 19.96 14.47 -12.62
C ASN A 205 20.92 13.64 -13.47
N ARG A 206 20.66 13.51 -14.78
CA ARG A 206 21.63 12.94 -15.72
C ARG A 206 22.93 13.74 -15.58
N LYS A 207 24.03 13.07 -15.22
CA LYS A 207 25.38 13.60 -15.40
C LYS A 207 25.81 13.41 -16.84
#